data_AF-A0A929PIA1-F1
#
_entry.id   AF-A0A929PIA1-F1
#
_cell.length_a   1.000
_cell.length_b   1.000
_cell.length_c   1.000
_cell.angle_alpha   90.00
_cell.angle_beta   90.00
_cell.angle_gamma   90.00
#
_symmetry.space_group_name_H-M   'P 1'
#
loop_
_entity.id
_entity.type
_entity.pdbx_description
1 polymer ?
#
loop_
_entity_poly.entity_id
_entity_poly.type
_entity_poly.pdbx_seq_one_letter_code
_entity_poly.pdbx_strand_id
1 'polypeptide(L)' 'MAAARPRKWIQKAIKKPGAFTAYCKGKGYEGVTNACIQEGIKSGGKVAKRAHLARTLKRMK' A
#
# COMPACT_ATOMS: atom_id res chain seq x y z
N MET A 1 27.49 8.96 9.69
CA MET A 1 26.10 9.36 10.05
C MET A 1 25.22 9.11 8.83
N ALA A 2 24.30 8.16 8.88
CA ALA A 2 23.49 7.79 7.72
C ALA A 2 22.52 8.93 7.38
N ALA A 3 22.77 9.61 6.26
CA ALA A 3 21.95 10.71 5.78
C ALA A 3 20.49 10.26 5.60
N ALA A 4 19.58 10.89 6.35
CA ALA A 4 18.14 10.70 6.26
C ALA A 4 17.64 11.16 4.87
N ARG A 5 17.72 10.29 3.87
CA ARG A 5 17.22 10.56 2.52
C ARG A 5 15.71 10.79 2.59
N PRO A 6 15.16 11.75 1.82
CA PRO A 6 13.80 12.24 2.02
C PRO A 6 12.79 11.09 1.94
N ARG A 7 12.16 10.74 3.06
CA ARG A 7 11.21 9.62 3.27
C ARG A 7 10.11 9.52 2.19
N LYS A 8 9.88 10.62 1.46
CA LYS A 8 8.88 10.80 0.41
C LYS A 8 9.31 10.34 -0.99
N TRP A 9 10.58 10.00 -1.24
CA TRP A 9 11.01 9.55 -2.59
C TRP A 9 10.27 8.28 -3.03
N ILE A 10 10.08 7.35 -2.10
CA ILE A 10 9.34 6.10 -2.32
C ILE A 10 7.84 6.37 -2.52
N GLN A 11 7.28 7.38 -1.84
CA GLN A 11 5.88 7.81 -2.04
C GLN A 11 5.69 8.47 -3.41
N LYS A 12 6.64 9.31 -3.86
CA LYS A 12 6.64 9.95 -5.19
C LYS A 12 6.90 8.97 -6.34
N ALA A 13 7.70 7.93 -6.10
CA ALA A 13 7.96 6.88 -7.09
C ALA A 13 6.71 6.04 -7.38
N ILE A 14 5.79 5.95 -6.42
CA ILE A 14 4.52 5.25 -6.57
C ILE A 14 3.52 6.20 -7.24
N LYS A 15 3.71 6.41 -8.55
CA LYS A 15 2.82 7.22 -9.39
C LYS A 15 1.43 6.57 -9.62
N LYS A 16 1.28 5.27 -9.33
CA LYS A 16 0.02 4.53 -9.50
C LYS A 16 -0.42 3.84 -8.20
N PRO A 17 -1.00 4.57 -7.23
CA PRO A 17 -1.68 3.96 -6.08
C PRO A 17 -2.89 3.09 -6.47
N GLY A 18 -3.31 3.11 -7.74
CA GLY A 18 -4.58 2.53 -8.19
C GLY A 18 -4.70 1.00 -8.12
N ALA A 19 -3.63 0.21 -8.21
CA ALA A 19 -3.79 -1.25 -8.30
C ALA A 19 -4.28 -1.90 -7.00
N PHE A 20 -3.87 -1.36 -5.84
CA PHE A 20 -4.38 -1.82 -4.55
C PHE A 20 -5.69 -1.11 -4.19
N THR A 21 -5.83 0.17 -4.51
CA THR A 21 -7.09 0.90 -4.32
C THR A 21 -8.23 0.32 -5.16
N ALA A 22 -7.98 -0.13 -6.40
CA ALA A 22 -8.97 -0.78 -7.25
C ALA A 22 -9.36 -2.16 -6.71
N TYR A 23 -8.40 -2.92 -6.16
CA TYR A 23 -8.70 -4.17 -5.46
C TYR A 23 -9.61 -3.92 -4.24
N CYS A 24 -9.29 -2.89 -3.43
CA CYS A 24 -10.13 -2.50 -2.30
C CYS A 24 -11.51 -2.01 -2.72
N LYS A 25 -11.60 -1.17 -3.75
CA LYS A 25 -12.88 -0.69 -4.30
C LYS A 25 -13.73 -1.83 -4.86
N GLY A 26 -13.12 -2.80 -5.56
CA GLY A 26 -13.82 -4.00 -6.03
C GLY A 26 -14.32 -4.90 -4.90
N LYS A 27 -13.69 -4.83 -3.72
CA LYS A 27 -14.14 -5.48 -2.48
C LYS A 27 -15.18 -4.66 -1.70
N GLY A 28 -15.56 -3.46 -2.17
CA GLY A 28 -16.52 -2.57 -1.51
C GLY A 28 -15.92 -1.61 -0.48
N TYR A 29 -14.58 -1.52 -0.38
CA TYR A 29 -13.93 -0.54 0.49
C TYR A 29 -13.76 0.79 -0.23
N GLU A 30 -14.07 1.90 0.46
CA GLU A 30 -13.92 3.28 -0.07
C GLU A 30 -12.46 3.64 -0.44
N GLY A 31 -11.49 2.87 0.06
CA GLY A 31 -10.08 3.04 -0.29
C GLY A 31 -9.16 2.01 0.38
N VAL A 32 -7.91 2.42 0.62
CA VAL A 32 -6.87 1.58 1.23
C VAL A 32 -7.03 1.57 2.76
N THR A 33 -8.08 0.91 3.24
CA THR A 33 -8.35 0.71 4.67
C THR A 33 -7.49 -0.42 5.26
N ASN A 34 -7.32 -0.43 6.59
CA ASN A 34 -6.57 -1.52 7.26
C ASN A 34 -7.24 -2.88 7.04
N ALA A 35 -8.57 -2.94 6.98
CA ALA A 35 -9.33 -4.15 6.68
C ALA A 35 -8.96 -4.71 5.29
N CYS A 36 -8.98 -3.86 4.26
CA CYS A 36 -8.57 -4.26 2.92
C CYS A 36 -7.08 -4.68 2.86
N ILE A 37 -6.20 -4.00 3.58
CA ILE A 37 -4.78 -4.40 3.69
C ILE A 37 -4.67 -5.81 4.29
N GLN A 38 -5.40 -6.10 5.37
CA GLN A 38 -5.34 -7.43 5.98
C GLN A 38 -5.92 -8.51 5.07
N GLU A 39 -7.05 -8.25 4.41
CA GLU A 39 -7.58 -9.17 3.40
C GLU A 39 -6.62 -9.36 2.23
N GLY A 40 -6.00 -8.29 1.75
CA GLY A 40 -5.02 -8.35 0.67
C GLY A 40 -3.78 -9.17 1.06
N ILE A 41 -3.33 -9.06 2.31
CA ILE A 41 -2.27 -9.91 2.86
C ILE A 41 -2.72 -11.38 2.89
N LYS A 42 -3.96 -11.64 3.35
CA LYS A 42 -4.54 -13.00 3.38
C LYS A 42 -4.73 -13.61 1.98
N SER A 43 -5.04 -12.79 0.96
CA SER A 43 -5.25 -13.23 -0.42
C SER A 43 -3.99 -13.81 -1.09
N GLY A 44 -2.80 -13.56 -0.53
CA GLY A 44 -1.54 -14.10 -1.06
C GLY A 44 -1.10 -13.51 -2.40
N GLY A 45 0.03 -13.99 -2.91
CA GLY A 45 0.54 -13.67 -4.25
C GLY A 45 0.86 -12.18 -4.50
N LYS A 46 0.49 -11.70 -5.70
CA LYS A 46 0.73 -10.30 -6.12
C LYS A 46 -0.09 -9.30 -5.29
N VAL A 47 -1.24 -9.70 -4.77
CA VAL A 47 -2.12 -8.86 -3.93
C VAL A 47 -1.48 -8.65 -2.55
N ALA A 48 -0.94 -9.70 -1.94
CA ALA A 48 -0.25 -9.60 -0.65
C ALA A 48 0.97 -8.66 -0.71
N LYS A 49 1.79 -8.75 -1.76
CA LYS A 49 2.93 -7.82 -1.97
C LYS A 49 2.48 -6.36 -2.04
N ARG A 50 1.36 -6.08 -2.72
CA ARG A 50 0.76 -4.74 -2.81
C ARG A 50 0.20 -4.28 -1.45
N ALA A 51 -0.43 -5.18 -0.70
CA ALA A 51 -0.95 -4.89 0.63
C ALA A 51 0.17 -4.60 1.65
N HIS A 52 1.26 -5.36 1.61
CA HIS A 52 2.46 -5.08 2.41
C HIS A 52 3.06 -3.73 2.07
N LEU A 53 3.20 -3.40 0.79
CA LEU A 53 3.66 -2.07 0.36
C LEU A 53 2.75 -0.96 0.90
N ALA A 54 1.43 -1.09 0.76
CA ALA A 54 0.46 -0.13 1.27
C ALA A 54 0.57 0.05 2.80
N ARG A 55 0.74 -1.05 3.55
CA ARG A 55 0.97 -1.02 5.00
C ARG A 55 2.24 -0.26 5.36
N THR A 56 3.33 -0.50 4.65
CA THR A 56 4.62 0.16 4.89
C THR A 56 4.52 1.66 4.58
N LEU A 57 3.90 2.05 3.47
CA LEU A 57 3.70 3.46 3.12
C LEU A 57 2.86 4.21 4.16
N LYS A 58 1.81 3.56 4.68
CA LYS A 58 0.96 4.13 5.73
C LYS A 58 1.72 4.35 7.04
N ARG A 59 2.72 3.52 7.34
CA ARG A 59 3.63 3.67 8.49
C ARG A 59 4.74 4.69 8.28
N MET A 60 5.08 5.05 7.03
CA MET A 60 6.06 6.09 6.70
C MET A 60 5.45 7.51 6.70
N LYS A 61 4.17 7.65 7.08
CA LYS A 61 3.49 8.94 7.18
C LYS A 61 4.02 9.79 8.33
#